data_AF-A0A949WXB7-F1
#
_entry.id   AF-A0A949WXB7-F1
#
_cell.length_a   1.000
_cell.length_b   1.000
_cell.length_c   1.000
_cell.angle_alpha   90.00
_cell.angle_beta   90.00
_cell.angle_gamma   90.00
#
_symmetry.space_group_name_H-M   'P 1'
#
loop_
_entity.id
_entity.type
_entity.pdbx_description
1 polymer ?
#
loop_
_entity_poly.entity_id
_entity_poly.type
_entity_poly.pdbx_seq_one_letter_code
_entity_poly.pdbx_strand_id
1 'polypeptide(L)' 'NRTIEVELEPISSRATRMRVVARNNALFYDAATATEIVLETEKALGVSDVTNASVGAGRGRSR' A
#
# COMPACT_ATOMS: atom_id res chain seq x y z
N ASN A 1 -14.99 -2.14 -21.38
CA ASN A 1 -13.93 -3.14 -21.08
C ASN A 1 -12.96 -2.47 -20.12
N ARG A 2 -12.81 -3.00 -18.90
CA ARG A 2 -11.93 -2.46 -17.86
C ARG A 2 -10.56 -3.14 -17.97
N THR A 3 -9.48 -2.38 -17.85
CA THR A 3 -8.12 -2.92 -17.85
C THR A 3 -7.43 -2.54 -16.54
N ILE A 4 -6.71 -3.49 -15.96
CA ILE A 4 -5.91 -3.29 -14.75
C ILE A 4 -4.49 -3.72 -15.06
N GLU A 5 -3.54 -2.84 -14.77
CA GLU A 5 -2.12 -3.06 -14.93
C GLU A 5 -1.47 -2.92 -13.55
N VAL A 6 -0.71 -3.93 -13.15
CA VAL A 6 -0.01 -3.97 -11.87
C VAL A 6 1.47 -4.20 -12.12
N GLU A 7 2.28 -3.27 -11.66
CA GLU A 7 3.74 -3.33 -11.76
C GLU A 7 4.33 -3.50 -10.35
N LEU A 8 5.26 -4.45 -10.22
CA LEU A 8 5.94 -4.78 -8.98
C LEU A 8 7.45 -4.64 -9.16
N GLU A 9 8.06 -3.80 -8.33
CA GLU A 9 9.50 -3.55 -8.36
C GLU A 9 10.11 -3.83 -6.98
N PRO A 10 11.12 -4.72 -6.87
CA PRO A 10 11.79 -4.93 -5.60
C PRO A 10 12.61 -3.70 -5.21
N ILE A 11 12.42 -3.19 -3.99
CA ILE A 11 13.24 -2.11 -3.42
C ILE A 11 14.34 -2.70 -2.52
N SER A 12 14.01 -3.71 -1.72
CA SER A 12 14.95 -4.43 -0.85
C SER A 12 14.44 -5.85 -0.56
N SER A 13 15.17 -6.63 0.23
CA SER A 13 14.73 -7.97 0.67
C SER A 13 13.43 -7.98 1.48
N ARG A 14 12.96 -6.81 1.95
CA ARG A 14 11.74 -6.67 2.77
C ARG A 14 10.76 -5.63 2.24
N ALA A 15 11.03 -5.03 1.08
CA ALA A 15 10.20 -3.96 0.52
C ALA A 15 10.03 -4.11 -0.99
N THR A 16 8.79 -4.00 -1.45
CA THR A 16 8.42 -4.02 -2.88
C THR A 16 7.57 -2.77 -3.16
N ARG A 17 7.87 -2.06 -4.24
CA ARG A 17 7.01 -1.00 -4.76
C ARG A 17 5.91 -1.64 -5.60
N MET A 18 4.67 -1.26 -5.35
CA MET A 18 3.54 -1.62 -6.19
C MET A 18 2.99 -0.36 -6.87
N ARG A 19 2.77 -0.42 -8.18
CA ARG A 19 2.05 0.59 -8.95
C ARG A 19 0.85 -0.06 -9.62
N VAL A 20 -0.33 0.52 -9.40
CA VAL A 20 -1.59 0.04 -9.99
C VAL A 20 -2.15 1.11 -10.91
N VAL A 21 -2.51 0.70 -12.13
CA VAL A 21 -3.19 1.56 -13.11
C VAL A 21 -4.47 0.86 -13.55
N ALA A 22 -5.61 1.40 -13.12
CA ALA A 22 -6.92 0.93 -13.56
C ALA A 22 -7.53 1.89 -14.59
N ARG A 23 -8.21 1.34 -15.59
CA ARG A 23 -8.89 2.10 -16.65
C ARG A 23 -10.27 1.49 -16.94
N ASN A 24 -11.33 2.29 -17.00
CA ASN A 24 -12.70 1.80 -17.27
C ASN A 24 -12.99 1.63 -18.78
N ASN A 25 -12.08 2.12 -19.61
CA ASN A 25 -11.96 1.94 -21.06
C ASN A 25 -10.55 2.42 -21.48
N ALA A 26 -10.19 2.37 -22.77
CA ALA A 26 -8.83 2.69 -23.21
C ALA A 26 -8.39 4.15 -22.93
N LEU A 27 -9.31 5.07 -22.63
CA LEU A 27 -9.04 6.51 -22.52
C LEU A 27 -9.17 7.09 -21.10
N PHE A 28 -9.98 6.50 -20.21
CA PHE A 28 -10.22 7.04 -18.88
C PHE A 28 -9.67 6.17 -17.75
N TYR A 29 -8.87 6.79 -16.89
CA TYR A 29 -8.35 6.20 -15.66
C TYR A 29 -9.43 6.09 -14.58
N ASP A 30 -9.35 5.02 -13.79
CA ASP A 30 -10.18 4.78 -12.61
C ASP A 30 -9.29 4.79 -11.36
N ALA A 31 -9.04 5.99 -10.84
CA ALA A 31 -8.17 6.17 -9.67
C ALA A 31 -8.75 5.56 -8.39
N ALA A 32 -10.09 5.54 -8.25
CA ALA A 32 -10.76 4.97 -7.10
C ALA A 32 -10.49 3.46 -7.01
N THR A 33 -10.69 2.74 -8.13
CA THR A 33 -10.41 1.31 -8.21
C THR A 33 -8.92 1.02 -7.99
N ALA A 34 -8.01 1.82 -8.57
CA ALA A 34 -6.57 1.63 -8.35
C ALA A 34 -6.18 1.77 -6.87
N THR A 35 -6.78 2.75 -6.18
CA THR A 35 -6.55 3.00 -4.75
C THR A 35 -7.07 1.84 -3.89
N GLU A 36 -8.27 1.35 -4.18
CA GLU A 36 -8.87 0.23 -3.45
C GLU A 36 -7.99 -1.04 -3.55
N ILE A 37 -7.46 -1.34 -4.74
CA ILE A 37 -6.55 -2.48 -4.93
C ILE A 37 -5.31 -2.35 -4.04
N VAL A 38 -4.71 -1.17 -3.96
CA VAL A 38 -3.54 -0.93 -3.09
C VAL A 38 -3.92 -1.14 -1.63
N LEU A 39 -5.02 -0.53 -1.17
CA LEU A 39 -5.47 -0.62 0.22
C LEU A 39 -5.82 -2.06 0.63
N GLU A 40 -6.51 -2.82 -0.22
CA GLU A 40 -6.82 -4.22 0.07
C GLU A 40 -5.58 -5.10 0.05
N THR A 41 -4.61 -4.80 -0.81
CA THR A 41 -3.31 -5.50 -0.80
C THR A 41 -2.55 -5.23 0.49
N GLU A 42 -2.48 -3.98 0.95
CA GLU A 42 -1.83 -3.62 2.21
C GLU A 42 -2.45 -4.36 3.39
N LYS A 43 -3.80 -4.41 3.45
CA LYS A 43 -4.54 -5.18 4.46
C LYS A 43 -4.22 -6.68 4.37
N ALA A 44 -4.26 -7.27 3.17
CA ALA A 44 -4.01 -8.70 2.96
C ALA A 44 -2.58 -9.12 3.34
N LEU A 45 -1.60 -8.23 3.13
CA LEU A 45 -0.21 -8.45 3.51
C LEU A 45 0.06 -8.22 5.00
N GLY A 46 -0.94 -7.83 5.78
CA GLY A 46 -0.78 -7.52 7.20
C GLY A 46 0.14 -6.32 7.43
N VAL A 47 0.23 -5.40 6.44
CA VAL A 47 0.86 -4.09 6.62
C VAL A 47 -0.13 -3.23 7.40
N SER A 48 -0.38 -3.63 8.64
CA SER A 48 -1.18 -2.90 9.61
C SER A 48 -0.20 -2.34 10.63
N ASP A 49 0.00 -1.02 10.60
CA ASP A 49 0.70 -0.23 11.62
C ASP A 49 2.08 -0.73 12.09
N VAL A 50 3.02 -0.98 11.18
CA VAL A 50 4.46 -1.05 11.56
C VAL A 50 5.12 0.32 11.51
N THR A 51 4.46 1.40 11.99
CA THR A 51 5.09 2.72 12.16
C THR A 51 4.38 3.62 13.20
N ASN A 52 4.24 3.18 14.44
CA ASN A 52 4.17 4.13 15.58
C ASN A 52 4.44 3.52 16.97
N ALA A 53 4.59 2.20 17.08
CA ALA A 53 4.94 1.55 18.35
C ALA A 53 6.34 1.91 18.88
N SER A 54 7.24 2.41 18.03
CA SER A 54 8.60 2.83 18.42
C SER A 54 8.70 4.27 18.95
N VAL A 55 7.65 5.08 18.85
CA VAL A 55 7.65 6.49 19.33
C VAL A 55 7.18 6.60 20.80
N GLY A 56 6.68 5.52 21.40
CA GLY A 56 6.09 5.52 22.75
C GLY A 56 6.90 4.89 23.88
N ALA A 57 7.98 4.14 23.59
CA ALA A 57 8.68 3.33 24.59
C ALA A 57 9.74 4.08 25.43
N GLY A 58 9.76 5.42 25.38
CA GLY A 58 10.81 6.26 26.01
C GLY A 58 10.36 7.13 27.19
N ARG A 59 9.07 7.18 27.55
CA ARG A 59 8.64 7.96 28.73
C ARG A 59 8.69 7.09 29.98
N GLY A 60 9.93 6.90 30.42
CA GLY A 60 10.28 6.24 31.68
C GLY A 60 9.49 6.80 32.86
N ARG A 61 9.01 5.87 33.67
CA ARG A 61 8.39 6.07 34.97
C ARG A 61 9.33 6.90 35.86
N SER A 62 8.84 8.03 36.36
CA SER A 62 9.36 8.68 37.56
C SER A 62 8.29 8.54 38.65
N ARG A 63 8.47 7.52 39.49
CA ARG A 63 7.89 7.40 40.83
C ARG A 63 8.90 6.66 41.69
#